data_AF-A0A7V2SU09-F1
#
_entry.id   AF-A0A7V2SU09-F1
#
_cell.length_a   1.000
_cell.length_b   1.000
_cell.length_c   1.000
_cell.angle_alpha   90.00
_cell.angle_beta   90.00
_cell.angle_gamma   90.00
#
_symmetry.space_group_name_H-M   'P 1'
#
loop_
_entity.id
_entity.type
_entity.pdbx_description
1 polymer ?
#
loop_
_entity_poly.entity_id
_entity_poly.type
_entity_poly.pdbx_seq_one_letter_code
_entity_poly.pdbx_strand_id
1 'polypeptide(L)'
;MTFFSSLAIAQESALQMPEKLIPVTSYTTKNGLVGNNIQDVVQDDEGFLWIATQKGLSRFDSIEFVNFSKDKSNPDSLPDILIEELINMSQNQIWMSVNDVGIVTFDKTTQKFSSIKNNQSKLFTLPNNNLYGIDKDQNNNIWFSLYGEGVYQWNVKQKRFFPHMATDKNAWLNTEQ
;
A
#
# COMPACT_ATOMS: atom_id res chain seq x y z
N MET A 1 -78.90 -18.71 -14.11
CA MET A 1 -78.31 -17.44 -14.59
C MET A 1 -77.29 -17.01 -13.53
N THR A 2 -76.00 -17.33 -13.74
CA THR A 2 -74.94 -16.39 -14.21
C THR A 2 -74.70 -15.26 -13.19
N PHE A 3 -73.53 -15.03 -12.59
CA PHE A 3 -72.16 -14.99 -13.13
C PHE A 3 -71.07 -15.29 -12.08
N PHE A 4 -69.91 -15.72 -12.56
CA PHE A 4 -68.64 -15.84 -11.85
C PHE A 4 -67.93 -14.47 -11.71
N SER A 5 -67.18 -14.27 -10.62
CA SER A 5 -66.03 -13.37 -10.62
C SER A 5 -64.91 -13.96 -9.74
N SER A 6 -64.14 -14.90 -10.29
CA SER A 6 -62.87 -15.29 -9.68
C SER A 6 -61.80 -14.30 -10.09
N LEU A 7 -61.30 -13.56 -9.11
CA LEU A 7 -60.15 -12.68 -9.25
C LEU A 7 -58.94 -13.53 -9.66
N ALA A 8 -58.42 -13.31 -10.87
CA ALA A 8 -57.16 -13.89 -11.28
C ALA A 8 -56.05 -13.23 -10.47
N ILE A 9 -55.47 -13.97 -9.51
CA ILE A 9 -54.18 -13.60 -8.94
C ILE A 9 -53.16 -13.92 -10.03
N ALA A 10 -52.82 -12.92 -10.85
CA ALA A 10 -51.66 -13.00 -11.71
C ALA A 10 -50.45 -13.14 -10.77
N GLN A 11 -49.89 -14.35 -10.74
CA GLN A 11 -48.61 -14.59 -10.10
C GLN A 11 -47.59 -13.78 -10.90
N GLU A 12 -47.15 -12.68 -10.30
CA GLU A 12 -46.13 -11.80 -10.83
C GLU A 12 -44.81 -12.59 -10.85
N SER A 13 -44.59 -13.40 -11.89
CA SER A 13 -43.30 -14.01 -12.15
C SER A 13 -42.38 -12.93 -12.70
N ALA A 14 -41.97 -12.02 -11.82
CA ALA A 14 -40.84 -11.15 -12.09
C ALA A 14 -39.64 -12.06 -12.37
N LEU A 15 -39.11 -11.94 -13.58
CA LEU A 15 -37.89 -12.60 -14.03
C LEU A 15 -36.77 -12.24 -13.06
N GLN A 16 -36.52 -13.11 -12.08
CA GLN A 16 -35.39 -12.99 -11.19
C GLN A 16 -34.16 -13.40 -12.01
N MET A 17 -33.42 -12.40 -12.52
CA MET A 17 -32.13 -12.67 -13.14
C MET A 17 -31.22 -13.29 -12.08
N PRO A 18 -30.55 -14.43 -12.37
CA PRO A 18 -29.66 -15.03 -11.39
C PRO A 18 -28.57 -14.02 -11.07
N GLU A 19 -28.39 -13.70 -9.78
CA GLU A 19 -27.27 -12.87 -9.33
C GLU A 19 -25.98 -13.48 -9.87
N LYS A 20 -25.31 -12.74 -10.74
CA LYS A 20 -24.01 -13.17 -11.29
C LYS A 20 -23.00 -13.11 -10.15
N LEU A 21 -22.80 -14.23 -9.46
CA LEU A 21 -21.81 -14.37 -8.41
C LEU A 21 -20.41 -14.21 -9.01
N ILE A 22 -19.62 -13.30 -8.45
CA ILE A 22 -18.20 -13.15 -8.77
C ILE A 22 -17.46 -14.19 -7.93
N PRO A 23 -16.78 -15.19 -8.51
CA PRO A 23 -16.03 -16.16 -7.74
C PRO A 23 -14.90 -15.46 -6.98
N VAL A 24 -14.75 -15.78 -5.70
CA VAL A 24 -13.70 -15.23 -4.82
C VAL A 24 -12.78 -16.38 -4.40
N THR A 25 -11.48 -16.16 -4.55
CA THR A 25 -10.44 -17.06 -4.05
C THR A 25 -9.81 -16.43 -2.81
N SER A 26 -9.69 -17.20 -1.73
CA SER A 26 -9.04 -16.75 -0.49
C SER A 26 -7.65 -17.34 -0.34
N TYR A 27 -6.67 -16.49 -0.01
CA TYR A 27 -5.32 -16.92 0.35
C TYR A 27 -5.06 -16.59 1.82
N THR A 28 -4.48 -17.54 2.54
CA THR A 28 -4.16 -17.44 3.96
C THR A 28 -2.75 -17.99 4.21
N THR A 29 -2.33 -18.04 5.47
CA THR A 29 -1.11 -18.72 5.90
C THR A 29 -1.08 -20.21 5.50
N LYS A 30 -2.23 -20.85 5.27
CA LYS A 30 -2.29 -22.22 4.74
C LYS A 30 -1.83 -22.31 3.27
N ASN A 31 -1.84 -21.19 2.55
CA ASN A 31 -1.46 -21.09 1.14
C ASN A 31 -0.05 -20.52 0.96
N GLY A 32 0.65 -20.18 2.05
CA GLY A 32 2.01 -19.63 2.00
C GLY A 32 2.13 -18.15 2.37
N LEU A 33 1.04 -17.41 2.55
CA LEU A 33 1.08 -16.02 3.03
C LEU A 33 1.72 -15.93 4.42
N VAL A 34 2.58 -14.94 4.68
CA VAL A 34 3.33 -14.85 5.95
C VAL A 34 2.44 -14.52 7.16
N GLY A 35 1.32 -13.83 6.94
CA GLY A 35 0.37 -13.47 7.98
C GLY A 35 -1.04 -13.21 7.45
N ASN A 36 -2.06 -13.52 8.24
CA ASN A 36 -3.46 -13.32 7.85
C ASN A 36 -3.99 -11.91 8.16
N ASN A 37 -3.21 -11.07 8.83
CA ASN A 37 -3.57 -9.68 9.11
C ASN A 37 -2.80 -8.77 8.14
N ILE A 38 -3.45 -8.45 7.03
CA ILE A 38 -2.91 -7.62 5.94
C ILE A 38 -3.05 -6.15 6.34
N GLN A 39 -1.96 -5.39 6.22
CA GLN A 39 -1.97 -3.94 6.42
C GLN A 39 -2.10 -3.21 5.09
N ASP A 40 -1.38 -3.66 4.06
CA ASP A 40 -1.40 -3.02 2.75
C ASP A 40 -1.05 -3.99 1.61
N VAL A 41 -1.44 -3.64 0.40
CA VAL A 41 -1.17 -4.39 -0.83
C VAL A 41 -0.85 -3.44 -1.98
N VAL A 42 0.30 -3.63 -2.62
CA VAL A 42 0.68 -2.93 -3.86
C VAL A 42 1.10 -3.89 -4.95
N GLN A 43 0.88 -3.51 -6.21
CA GLN A 43 1.43 -4.23 -7.35
C GLN A 43 2.71 -3.54 -7.83
N ASP A 44 3.72 -4.32 -8.19
CA ASP A 44 4.92 -3.78 -8.82
C ASP A 44 4.85 -3.75 -10.35
N ASP A 45 5.86 -3.13 -10.97
CA ASP A 45 5.94 -2.95 -12.43
C ASP A 45 6.06 -4.28 -13.21
N GLU A 46 6.36 -5.38 -12.53
CA GLU A 46 6.46 -6.74 -13.11
C GLU A 46 5.17 -7.55 -12.92
N GLY A 47 4.18 -6.97 -12.21
CA GLY A 47 2.89 -7.58 -11.96
C GLY A 47 2.81 -8.40 -10.67
N PHE A 48 3.88 -8.49 -9.88
CA PHE A 48 3.85 -9.16 -8.58
C PHE A 48 3.06 -8.34 -7.57
N LEU A 49 2.28 -9.03 -6.74
CA LEU A 49 1.62 -8.42 -5.59
C LEU A 49 2.54 -8.47 -4.37
N TRP A 50 2.73 -7.34 -3.73
CA TRP A 50 3.46 -7.18 -2.47
C TRP A 50 2.45 -6.91 -1.37
N ILE A 51 2.46 -7.76 -0.35
CA ILE A 51 1.43 -7.81 0.69
C ILE A 51 2.13 -7.62 2.03
N ALA A 52 1.92 -6.47 2.65
CA ALA A 52 2.39 -6.18 3.99
C ALA A 52 1.44 -6.82 5.00
N THR A 53 2.01 -7.54 5.96
CA THR A 53 1.25 -8.16 7.05
C THR A 53 1.92 -7.84 8.38
N GLN A 54 1.21 -8.04 9.49
CA GLN A 54 1.79 -7.92 10.83
C GLN A 54 2.95 -8.89 11.11
N LYS A 55 3.20 -9.90 10.26
CA LYS A 55 4.26 -10.90 10.42
C LYS A 55 5.40 -10.74 9.40
N GLY A 56 5.30 -9.76 8.51
CA GLY A 56 6.28 -9.51 7.46
C GLY A 56 5.65 -9.22 6.11
N LEU A 57 6.48 -9.28 5.07
CA LEU A 57 6.13 -8.96 3.69
C LEU A 57 6.05 -10.24 2.87
N SER A 58 5.02 -10.38 2.04
CA SER A 58 4.89 -11.47 1.06
C SER A 58 4.86 -10.91 -0.35
N ARG A 59 5.63 -11.51 -1.27
CA ARG A 59 5.49 -11.31 -2.72
C ARG A 59 4.71 -12.48 -3.31
N PHE A 60 3.72 -12.20 -4.14
CA PHE A 60 2.86 -13.19 -4.76
C PHE A 60 2.84 -13.02 -6.28
N ASP A 61 3.04 -14.10 -7.01
CA ASP A 61 3.12 -14.13 -8.48
C ASP A 61 1.89 -14.74 -9.16
N SER A 62 0.78 -14.87 -8.43
CA SER A 62 -0.45 -15.64 -8.75
C SER A 62 -0.41 -17.15 -8.49
N ILE A 63 0.77 -17.71 -8.23
CA ILE A 63 0.99 -19.15 -8.01
C ILE A 63 1.53 -19.40 -6.59
N GLU A 64 2.61 -18.72 -6.23
CA GLU A 64 3.35 -18.94 -4.98
C GLU A 64 3.68 -17.64 -4.23
N PHE A 65 3.90 -17.79 -2.91
CA PHE A 65 4.33 -16.70 -2.03
C PHE A 65 5.81 -16.84 -1.71
N VAL A 66 6.54 -15.74 -1.83
CA VAL A 66 7.88 -15.57 -1.26
C VAL A 66 7.80 -14.60 -0.09
N ASN A 67 8.26 -15.03 1.09
CA ASN A 67 8.09 -14.29 2.33
C ASN A 67 9.41 -13.68 2.82
N PHE A 68 9.32 -12.46 3.31
CA PHE A 68 10.40 -11.71 3.95
C PHE A 68 9.96 -11.34 5.35
N SER A 69 10.68 -11.84 6.35
CA SER A 69 10.42 -11.61 7.77
C SER A 69 11.72 -11.29 8.50
N LYS A 70 11.61 -10.92 9.78
CA LYS A 70 12.78 -10.72 10.63
C LYS A 70 13.61 -11.99 10.73
N ASP A 71 14.89 -11.85 10.44
CA ASP A 71 15.91 -12.84 10.71
C ASP A 71 16.97 -12.22 11.62
N LYS A 72 17.06 -12.74 12.86
CA LYS A 72 18.02 -12.25 13.86
C LYS A 72 19.48 -12.48 13.46
N SER A 73 19.73 -13.41 12.53
CA SER A 73 21.06 -13.72 12.01
C SER A 73 21.46 -12.86 10.80
N ASN A 74 20.50 -12.16 10.17
CA ASN A 74 20.71 -11.34 8.99
C ASN A 74 20.32 -9.87 9.27
N PRO A 75 21.30 -8.95 9.42
CA PRO A 75 21.01 -7.54 9.67
C PRO A 75 20.35 -6.82 8.48
N ASP A 76 20.43 -7.40 7.27
CA ASP A 76 19.79 -6.87 6.07
C ASP A 76 18.34 -7.38 5.90
N SER A 77 17.82 -8.18 6.86
CA SER A 77 16.44 -8.70 6.84
C SER A 77 15.41 -7.66 7.26
N LEU A 78 14.12 -8.00 7.09
CA LEU A 78 13.03 -7.12 7.49
C LEU A 78 13.08 -6.88 9.01
N PRO A 79 13.02 -5.63 9.48
CA PRO A 79 12.99 -5.38 10.92
C PRO A 79 11.66 -5.89 11.54
N ASP A 80 11.70 -6.25 12.82
CA ASP A 80 10.58 -6.86 13.59
C ASP A 80 9.60 -5.82 14.11
N ILE A 81 8.95 -5.18 13.15
CA ILE A 81 8.15 -3.99 13.36
C ILE A 81 7.06 -3.96 12.31
N LEU A 82 5.95 -3.32 12.66
CA LEU A 82 4.76 -3.29 11.83
C LEU A 82 5.00 -2.43 10.58
N ILE A 83 4.86 -3.05 9.41
CA ILE A 83 4.75 -2.34 8.13
C ILE A 83 3.32 -1.84 8.01
N GLU A 84 3.15 -0.54 7.87
CA GLU A 84 1.82 0.08 7.79
C GLU A 84 1.40 0.26 6.32
N GLU A 85 2.30 0.80 5.49
CA GLU A 85 2.02 1.10 4.08
C GLU A 85 3.21 0.72 3.18
N LEU A 86 2.92 0.38 1.93
CA LEU A 86 3.86 0.06 0.87
C LEU A 86 3.73 1.06 -0.28
N ILE A 87 4.85 1.38 -0.91
CA ILE A 87 4.87 2.10 -2.19
C ILE A 87 5.85 1.43 -3.15
N ASN A 88 5.37 1.09 -4.35
CA ASN A 88 6.23 0.74 -5.46
C ASN A 88 6.86 2.01 -6.05
N MET A 89 8.15 2.23 -5.77
CA MET A 89 8.88 3.40 -6.26
C MET A 89 9.26 3.23 -7.73
N SER A 90 9.75 2.04 -8.07
CA SER A 90 10.25 1.67 -9.40
C SER A 90 10.40 0.16 -9.52
N GLN A 91 10.78 -0.29 -10.72
CA GLN A 91 11.07 -1.69 -11.04
C GLN A 91 11.97 -2.39 -10.00
N ASN A 92 12.88 -1.70 -9.33
CA ASN A 92 13.81 -2.32 -8.38
C ASN A 92 13.59 -1.92 -6.92
N GLN A 93 12.63 -1.05 -6.62
CA GLN A 93 12.54 -0.47 -5.28
C GLN A 93 11.11 -0.36 -4.77
N ILE A 94 10.90 -0.84 -3.54
CA ILE A 94 9.69 -0.62 -2.74
C ILE A 94 10.07 0.17 -1.50
N TRP A 95 9.26 1.16 -1.15
CA TRP A 95 9.36 1.89 0.11
C TRP A 95 8.24 1.45 1.02
N MET A 96 8.49 1.54 2.33
CA MET A 96 7.56 1.10 3.35
C MET A 96 7.59 2.09 4.50
N SER A 97 6.41 2.46 5.01
CA SER A 97 6.32 3.08 6.33
C SER A 97 6.36 1.98 7.39
N VAL A 98 7.17 2.21 8.40
CA VAL A 98 7.35 1.26 9.48
C VAL A 98 7.26 2.01 10.79
N ASN A 99 6.32 1.57 11.63
CA ASN A 99 5.99 2.24 12.87
C ASN A 99 7.25 2.40 13.76
N ASP A 100 7.39 3.56 14.39
CA ASP A 100 8.54 4.02 15.18
C ASP A 100 9.91 4.08 14.46
N VAL A 101 10.03 3.58 13.22
CA VAL A 101 11.28 3.57 12.45
C VAL A 101 11.28 4.57 11.30
N GLY A 102 10.13 4.89 10.74
CA GLY A 102 9.99 5.78 9.58
C GLY A 102 10.07 4.98 8.28
N ILE A 103 10.89 5.42 7.34
CA ILE A 103 10.93 4.81 6.00
C ILE A 103 11.97 3.69 5.94
N VAL A 104 11.54 2.52 5.48
CA VAL A 104 12.40 1.39 5.11
C VAL A 104 12.27 1.15 3.61
N THR A 105 13.39 1.00 2.93
CA THR A 105 13.44 0.65 1.51
C THR A 105 13.80 -0.80 1.33
N PHE A 106 13.18 -1.45 0.36
CA PHE A 106 13.49 -2.79 -0.09
C PHE A 106 13.99 -2.74 -1.53
N ASP A 107 15.20 -3.24 -1.76
CA ASP A 107 15.78 -3.42 -3.09
C ASP A 107 15.41 -4.82 -3.60
N LYS A 108 14.59 -4.87 -4.65
CA LYS A 108 14.05 -6.13 -5.21
C LYS A 108 15.12 -7.01 -5.85
N THR A 109 16.21 -6.42 -6.34
CA THR A 109 17.30 -7.16 -7.01
C THR A 109 18.17 -7.87 -5.99
N THR A 110 18.58 -7.16 -4.94
CA THR A 110 19.48 -7.65 -3.90
C THR A 110 18.74 -8.30 -2.72
N GLN A 111 17.43 -8.09 -2.63
CA GLN A 111 16.55 -8.50 -1.53
C GLN A 111 16.98 -7.96 -0.17
N LYS A 112 17.53 -6.74 -0.17
CA LYS A 112 18.03 -6.08 1.05
C LYS A 112 17.08 -5.01 1.54
N PHE A 113 16.91 -4.98 2.86
CA PHE A 113 16.22 -3.90 3.54
C PHE A 113 17.20 -2.84 4.01
N SER A 114 16.82 -1.57 3.91
CA SER A 114 17.63 -0.44 4.39
C SER A 114 16.73 0.62 4.99
N SER A 115 16.97 0.99 6.24
CA SER A 115 16.28 2.11 6.86
C SER A 115 16.88 3.41 6.37
N ILE A 116 16.05 4.31 5.85
CA ILE A 116 16.43 5.71 5.65
C ILE A 116 16.43 6.34 7.03
N LYS A 117 17.54 6.22 7.75
CA LYS A 117 17.67 6.90 9.03
C LYS A 117 17.74 8.40 8.78
N ASN A 118 16.84 9.10 9.45
CA ASN A 118 16.62 10.55 9.48
C ASN A 118 17.92 11.41 9.63
N ASN A 119 19.04 10.80 10.04
CA ASN A 119 20.32 11.46 10.31
C ASN A 119 21.44 11.23 9.28
N GLN A 120 21.22 10.49 8.19
CA GLN A 120 22.31 10.16 7.25
C GLN A 120 22.61 11.29 6.25
N SER A 121 21.70 12.25 6.07
CA SER A 121 21.90 13.42 5.21
C SER A 121 20.84 14.48 5.52
N LYS A 122 21.22 15.77 5.53
CA LYS A 122 20.27 16.90 5.59
C LYS A 122 19.22 16.86 4.46
N LEU A 123 19.44 16.08 3.41
CA LEU A 123 18.51 15.90 2.29
C LEU A 123 17.40 14.89 2.58
N PHE A 124 17.59 14.03 3.59
CA PHE A 124 16.72 12.90 3.94
C PHE A 124 16.13 13.01 5.35
N THR A 125 16.06 14.23 5.90
CA THR A 125 15.58 14.44 7.27
C THR A 125 14.09 14.78 7.26
N LEU A 126 13.26 13.85 7.75
CA LEU A 126 11.88 14.13 8.13
C LEU A 126 11.85 14.71 9.55
N PRO A 127 10.91 15.59 9.91
CA PRO A 127 10.83 16.13 11.26
C PRO A 127 10.55 15.04 12.33
N ASN A 128 9.83 13.98 11.97
CA ASN A 128 9.61 12.80 12.81
C ASN A 128 9.36 11.55 11.94
N ASN A 129 9.12 10.40 12.59
CA ASN A 129 8.89 9.12 11.92
C ASN A 129 7.40 8.71 11.86
N ASN A 130 6.47 9.58 12.29
CA ASN A 130 5.04 9.28 12.43
C ASN A 130 4.30 9.54 11.11
N LEU A 131 4.50 8.63 10.15
CA LEU A 131 3.87 8.66 8.85
C LEU A 131 2.41 8.18 8.93
N TYR A 132 1.50 8.91 8.28
CA TYR A 132 0.05 8.63 8.26
C TYR A 132 -0.50 8.29 6.88
N GLY A 133 0.30 8.53 5.85
CA GLY A 133 -0.11 8.34 4.48
C GLY A 133 1.05 8.66 3.57
N ILE A 134 1.28 7.77 2.62
CA ILE A 134 2.24 7.95 1.56
C ILE A 134 1.52 7.78 0.22
N ASP A 135 1.78 8.68 -0.73
CA ASP A 135 1.24 8.55 -2.08
C ASP A 135 2.23 9.03 -3.15
N LYS A 136 2.07 8.56 -4.38
CA LYS A 136 2.95 8.86 -5.52
C LYS A 136 2.22 9.75 -6.52
N ASP A 137 2.80 10.90 -6.84
CA ASP A 137 2.25 11.79 -7.87
C ASP A 137 2.60 11.33 -9.29
N GLN A 138 1.94 11.96 -10.27
CA GLN A 138 2.15 11.72 -11.71
C GLN A 138 3.59 11.97 -12.20
N ASN A 139 4.40 12.72 -11.44
CA ASN A 139 5.79 12.99 -11.74
C ASN A 139 6.74 11.99 -11.03
N ASN A 140 6.18 10.97 -10.39
CA ASN A 140 6.86 10.00 -9.53
C ASN A 140 7.46 10.59 -8.24
N ASN A 141 7.11 11.81 -7.83
CA ASN A 141 7.48 12.26 -6.49
C ASN A 141 6.57 11.59 -5.46
N ILE A 142 7.10 11.44 -4.25
CA ILE A 142 6.36 10.79 -3.18
C ILE A 142 5.94 11.82 -2.16
N TRP A 143 4.69 11.79 -1.77
CA TRP A 143 4.08 12.66 -0.80
C TRP A 143 3.88 11.89 0.49
N PHE A 144 4.20 12.52 1.62
CA PHE A 144 4.12 11.95 2.95
C PHE A 144 3.29 12.88 3.81
N SER A 145 2.33 12.35 4.55
CA SER A 145 1.68 13.06 5.63
C SER A 145 2.28 12.62 6.96
N LEU A 146 2.67 13.59 7.79
CA LEU A 146 3.29 13.36 9.08
C LEU A 146 2.41 13.93 10.19
N TYR A 147 2.25 13.16 11.26
CA TYR A 147 1.47 13.57 12.42
C TYR A 147 2.03 14.86 13.03
N GLY A 148 1.20 15.91 13.04
CA GLY A 148 1.55 17.21 13.62
C GLY A 148 2.51 18.07 12.79
N GLU A 149 3.01 17.58 11.65
CA GLU A 149 4.05 18.27 10.86
C GLU A 149 3.56 18.67 9.45
N GLY A 150 2.38 18.20 9.03
CA GLY A 150 1.83 18.51 7.71
C GLY A 150 2.30 17.55 6.63
N VAL A 151 2.53 18.07 5.42
CA VAL A 151 2.82 17.26 4.23
C VAL A 151 4.23 17.53 3.72
N TYR A 152 4.93 16.48 3.33
CA TYR A 152 6.29 16.52 2.80
C TYR A 152 6.33 15.84 1.43
N GLN A 153 7.14 16.36 0.52
CA GLN A 153 7.36 15.77 -0.79
C GLN A 153 8.81 15.29 -0.91
N TRP A 154 9.01 14.00 -1.16
CA TRP A 154 10.25 13.45 -1.68
C TRP A 154 10.34 13.67 -3.18
N ASN A 155 11.22 14.60 -3.58
CA ASN A 155 11.56 14.77 -4.98
C ASN A 155 12.54 13.67 -5.41
N VAL A 156 12.08 12.73 -6.24
CA VAL A 156 12.89 11.56 -6.65
C VAL A 156 14.12 11.98 -7.46
N LYS A 157 14.01 13.02 -8.31
CA LYS A 157 15.12 13.50 -9.15
C LYS A 157 16.24 14.13 -8.32
N GLN A 158 15.86 14.99 -7.37
CA GLN A 158 16.80 15.71 -6.52
C GLN A 158 17.23 14.91 -5.29
N LYS A 159 16.54 13.80 -5.02
CA LYS A 159 16.71 12.97 -3.83
C LYS A 159 16.67 13.82 -2.56
N ARG A 160 15.59 14.58 -2.39
CA ARG A 160 15.41 15.51 -1.27
C ARG A 160 13.95 15.64 -0.82
N PHE A 161 13.73 15.80 0.48
CA PHE A 161 12.44 16.22 1.05
C PHE A 161 12.22 17.73 0.99
N PHE A 162 11.00 18.11 0.61
CA PHE A 162 10.48 19.47 0.66
C PHE A 162 9.27 19.51 1.59
N PRO A 163 9.26 20.34 2.65
CA PRO A 163 8.04 20.61 3.38
C PRO A 163 7.07 21.38 2.48
N HIS A 164 5.80 21.04 2.55
CA HIS A 164 4.71 21.78 1.94
C HIS A 164 3.77 22.20 3.07
N MET A 165 4.02 23.40 3.58
CA MET A 165 3.26 23.97 4.70
C MET A 165 2.07 24.75 4.16
N ALA A 166 0.98 24.81 4.93
CA ALA A 166 -0.20 25.61 4.56
C ALA A 166 0.12 27.11 4.33
N THR A 167 1.27 27.59 4.83
CA THR A 167 1.77 28.96 4.64
C THR A 167 2.56 29.16 3.34
N ASP A 168 2.85 28.10 2.58
CA ASP A 168 3.56 28.23 1.32
C ASP A 168 2.65 28.91 0.29
N LYS A 169 3.17 29.96 -0.37
CA LYS A 169 2.41 30.75 -1.35
C LYS A 169 1.82 29.93 -2.50
N ASN A 170 2.26 28.68 -2.67
CA ASN A 170 1.81 27.73 -3.70
C ASN A 170 1.36 26.38 -3.11
N ALA A 171 0.96 26.32 -1.83
CA ALA A 171 0.59 25.08 -1.14
C ALA A 171 -0.58 24.32 -1.79
N TRP A 172 -1.36 25.00 -2.63
CA TRP A 172 -2.44 24.41 -3.40
C TRP A 172 -2.22 24.77 -4.87
N LEU A 173 -1.70 23.81 -5.64
CA LEU A 173 -1.82 23.75 -7.10
C LEU A 173 -1.50 25.04 -7.87
N ASN A 174 -0.24 25.19 -8.30
CA ASN A 174 -0.01 25.75 -9.64
C ASN A 174 0.07 24.59 -10.62
N THR A 175 -1.09 24.01 -10.94
CA THR A 175 -1.30 23.36 -12.23
C THR A 175 -1.52 24.47 -13.25
N GLU A 176 -0.43 25.11 -13.68
CA GLU A 176 -0.46 25.87 -14.93
C GLU A 176 0.25 25.05 -16.02
N GLN A 177 -0.55 24.86 -17.07
CA GLN A 177 -0.41 24.19 -18.37
C GLN A 177 1.00 24.01 -18.95
#